data_AF-A0A9J6FWE4-F1
#
_entry.id   AF-A0A9J6FWE4-F1
#
_cell.length_a   1.000
_cell.length_b   1.000
_cell.length_c   1.000
_cell.angle_alpha   90.00
_cell.angle_beta   90.00
_cell.angle_gamma   90.00
#
_symmetry.space_group_name_H-M   'P 1'
#
loop_
_entity.id
_entity.type
_entity.pdbx_description
1 polymer ?
#
loop_
_entity_poly.entity_id
_entity_poly.type
_entity_poly.pdbx_seq_one_letter_code
_entity_poly.pdbx_strand_id
1 'polypeptide(L)'
;MGPKFCVNPSFDRTELLGIVRTAAGKVKEESAGRCIQEAVEVLPNTHGKGCSRVLKSTAALLREADLRLLQSDKEGGFVLASCDVYNEKADKAIAGNLKPVTDANPGKTKSRASGCVKEQVLPSWQLP
;
A
#
# COMPACT_ATOMS: atom_id res chain seq x y z
N MET A 1 11.03 14.52 -11.61
CA MET A 1 10.66 13.09 -11.73
C MET A 1 10.85 12.47 -10.35
N GLY A 2 9.79 12.34 -9.56
CA GLY A 2 9.88 11.75 -8.21
C GLY A 2 10.05 10.23 -8.25
N PRO A 3 10.51 9.59 -7.16
CA PRO A 3 10.61 8.14 -7.09
C PRO A 3 9.21 7.53 -7.30
N LYS A 4 9.05 6.76 -8.39
CA LYS A 4 7.89 5.89 -8.58
C LYS A 4 8.00 4.79 -7.54
N PHE A 5 7.31 4.95 -6.42
CA PHE A 5 7.09 3.85 -5.49
C PHE A 5 6.25 2.81 -6.23
N CYS A 6 6.95 1.86 -6.86
CA CYS A 6 6.31 0.66 -7.37
C CYS A 6 5.78 -0.06 -6.14
N VAL A 7 4.46 -0.02 -5.95
CA VAL A 7 3.76 -1.01 -5.13
C VAL A 7 4.30 -2.34 -5.61
N ASN A 8 5.00 -3.09 -4.74
CA ASN A 8 5.57 -4.36 -5.17
C ASN A 8 4.39 -5.19 -5.68
N PRO A 9 4.31 -5.44 -7.00
CA PRO A 9 3.17 -6.12 -7.56
C PRO A 9 3.12 -7.51 -6.93
N SER A 10 1.97 -7.86 -6.34
CA SER A 10 1.74 -9.18 -5.80
C SER A 10 1.49 -10.14 -6.95
N PHE A 11 2.56 -10.52 -7.65
CA PHE A 11 2.50 -11.50 -8.71
C PHE A 11 2.45 -12.91 -8.11
N ASP A 12 1.65 -13.77 -8.73
CA ASP A 12 1.71 -15.20 -8.44
C ASP A 12 3.06 -15.79 -8.91
N ARG A 13 3.46 -16.93 -8.33
CA ARG A 13 4.71 -17.62 -8.71
C ARG A 13 4.74 -17.95 -10.20
N THR A 14 3.59 -18.33 -10.77
CA THR A 14 3.49 -18.64 -12.20
C THR A 14 3.73 -17.40 -13.06
N GLU A 15 3.23 -16.24 -12.62
CA GLU A 15 3.42 -14.95 -13.30
C GLU A 15 4.87 -14.49 -13.21
N LEU A 16 5.50 -14.60 -12.03
CA LEU A 16 6.92 -14.29 -11.85
C LEU A 16 7.80 -15.15 -12.76
N LEU A 17 7.51 -16.45 -12.89
CA LEU A 17 8.20 -17.32 -13.84
C LEU A 17 7.97 -16.92 -15.30
N GLY A 18 6.76 -16.47 -15.63
CA GLY A 18 6.46 -15.90 -16.94
C GLY A 18 7.35 -14.69 -17.25
N ILE A 19 7.46 -13.74 -16.31
CA ILE A 19 8.30 -12.55 -16.44
C ILE A 19 9.78 -12.93 -16.60
N VAL A 20 10.27 -13.86 -15.77
CA VAL A 20 11.65 -14.37 -15.84
C VAL A 20 11.95 -14.98 -17.21
N ARG A 21 11.04 -15.80 -17.76
CA ARG A 21 11.21 -16.38 -19.10
C ARG A 21 11.21 -15.31 -20.19
N THR A 22 10.33 -14.32 -20.11
CA THR A 22 10.32 -13.19 -21.05
C THR A 22 11.61 -12.36 -20.97
N ALA A 23 12.16 -12.17 -19.78
CA ALA A 23 13.44 -11.49 -19.59
C ALA A 23 14.62 -12.31 -20.13
N ALA A 24 14.66 -13.62 -19.83
CA ALA A 24 15.71 -14.52 -20.30
C ALA A 24 15.74 -14.63 -21.84
N GLY A 25 14.58 -14.57 -22.51
CA GLY A 25 14.49 -14.54 -23.97
C GLY A 25 15.08 -13.28 -24.63
N LYS A 26 15.42 -12.24 -23.86
CA LYS A 26 16.12 -11.04 -24.34
C LYS A 26 17.63 -11.09 -24.12
N VAL A 27 18.12 -12.12 -23.44
CA VAL A 27 19.54 -12.33 -23.13
C VAL A 27 20.14 -13.24 -24.22
N LYS A 28 21.47 -13.21 -24.40
CA LYS A 28 22.18 -14.16 -25.26
C LYS A 28 21.85 -15.59 -24.87
N GLU A 29 21.69 -16.46 -25.87
CA GLU A 29 21.20 -17.84 -25.71
C GLU A 29 22.03 -18.65 -24.69
N GLU A 30 23.35 -18.42 -24.65
CA GLU A 30 24.29 -19.08 -23.74
C GLU A 30 24.04 -18.78 -22.25
N SER A 31 23.50 -17.60 -21.92
CA SER A 31 23.23 -17.19 -20.54
C SER A 31 21.75 -17.24 -20.17
N ALA A 32 20.85 -17.44 -21.12
CA ALA A 32 19.41 -17.55 -20.89
C ALA A 32 19.08 -18.69 -19.91
N GLY A 33 19.71 -19.86 -20.06
CA GLY A 33 19.52 -21.00 -19.16
C GLY A 33 19.94 -20.70 -17.71
N ARG A 34 21.08 -20.02 -17.53
CA ARG A 34 21.57 -19.61 -16.21
C ARG A 34 20.64 -18.60 -15.55
N CYS A 35 20.17 -17.60 -16.30
CA CYS A 35 19.23 -16.61 -15.78
C CYS A 35 17.91 -17.24 -15.29
N ILE A 36 17.38 -18.23 -16.01
CA ILE A 36 16.17 -18.94 -15.56
C ILE A 36 16.44 -19.74 -14.30
N GLN A 37 17.57 -20.45 -14.25
CA GLN A 37 17.93 -21.27 -13.09
C GLN A 37 18.10 -20.42 -11.82
N GLU A 38 18.88 -19.34 -11.89
CA GLU A 38 19.09 -18.42 -10.77
C GLU A 38 17.77 -17.80 -10.29
N ALA A 39 16.89 -17.41 -11.22
CA ALA A 39 15.59 -16.85 -10.87
C ALA A 39 14.66 -17.88 -10.21
N VAL A 40 14.70 -19.15 -10.64
CA VAL A 40 13.93 -20.24 -10.01
C VAL A 40 14.44 -20.54 -8.59
N GLU A 41 15.74 -20.43 -8.35
CA GLU A 41 16.33 -20.62 -7.02
C GLU A 41 15.91 -19.52 -6.02
N VAL A 42 15.69 -18.29 -6.51
CA VAL A 42 15.29 -17.14 -5.68
C VAL A 42 13.77 -17.09 -5.46
N LEU A 43 12.97 -17.62 -6.40
CA LEU A 43 11.49 -17.59 -6.36
C LEU A 43 10.82 -18.12 -5.06
N PRO A 44 11.34 -19.16 -4.37
CA PRO A 44 10.77 -19.63 -3.10
C PRO A 44 10.90 -18.59 -1.98
N ASN A 45 11.90 -17.72 -2.08
CA ASN A 45 12.23 -16.69 -1.09
C ASN A 45 11.56 -15.34 -1.40
N THR A 46 10.99 -15.15 -2.59
CA THR A 46 10.31 -13.90 -3.00
C THR A 46 8.89 -13.78 -2.47
N HIS A 47 8.29 -14.87 -1.98
CA HIS A 47 7.08 -14.73 -1.20
C HIS A 47 7.45 -14.08 0.14
N GLY A 48 7.04 -12.82 0.29
CA GLY A 48 6.89 -12.20 1.59
C GLY A 48 6.03 -13.11 2.46
N LYS A 49 6.67 -13.99 3.23
CA LYS A 49 6.10 -14.52 4.46
C LYS A 49 5.72 -13.28 5.22
N GLY A 50 4.42 -13.02 5.24
CA GLY A 50 3.86 -11.76 5.69
C GLY A 50 4.55 -11.38 6.99
N CYS A 51 5.28 -10.26 6.93
CA CYS A 51 5.76 -9.56 8.11
C CYS A 51 4.58 -9.14 9.02
N SER A 52 3.34 -9.46 8.65
CA SER A 52 2.10 -9.39 9.43
C SER A 52 2.28 -9.71 10.91
N ARG A 53 2.97 -10.79 11.31
CA ARG A 53 3.11 -11.08 12.76
C ARG A 53 3.97 -10.04 13.47
N VAL A 54 5.11 -9.67 12.88
CA VAL A 54 6.02 -8.65 13.42
C VAL A 54 5.39 -7.25 13.38
N LEU A 55 4.71 -6.92 12.28
CA LEU A 55 3.99 -5.66 12.12
C LEU A 55 2.82 -5.55 13.10
N LYS A 56 2.10 -6.64 13.38
CA LYS A 56 1.04 -6.67 14.40
C LYS A 56 1.61 -6.42 15.80
N SER A 57 2.73 -7.06 16.17
CA SER A 57 3.38 -6.82 17.47
C SER A 57 3.91 -5.40 17.59
N THR A 58 4.51 -4.86 16.52
CA THR A 58 5.01 -3.48 16.52
C THR A 58 3.85 -2.47 16.60
N ALA A 59 2.77 -2.69 15.85
CA ALA A 59 1.59 -1.83 15.92
C ALA A 59 0.93 -1.86 17.32
N ALA A 60 0.88 -3.03 17.97
CA ALA A 60 0.40 -3.15 19.33
C ALA A 60 1.27 -2.37 20.32
N LEU A 61 2.59 -2.53 20.25
CA LEU A 61 3.56 -1.83 21.10
C LEU A 61 3.48 -0.32 20.92
N LEU A 62 3.41 0.16 19.68
CA LEU A 62 3.26 1.59 19.40
C LEU A 62 1.94 2.14 19.95
N ARG A 63 0.85 1.37 19.87
CA ARG A 63 -0.44 1.75 20.44
C ARG A 63 -0.39 1.81 21.96
N GLU A 64 0.25 0.85 22.62
CA GLU A 64 0.44 0.83 24.08
C GLU A 64 1.29 2.01 24.56
N ALA A 65 2.26 2.45 23.75
CA ALA A 65 3.10 3.62 24.03
C ALA A 65 2.47 4.97 23.62
N ASP A 66 1.20 4.99 23.19
CA ASP A 66 0.49 6.17 22.68
C ASP A 66 1.20 6.88 21.50
N LEU A 67 1.86 6.07 20.66
CA LEU A 67 2.54 6.49 19.45
C LEU A 67 1.75 6.14 18.20
N ARG A 68 1.95 6.95 17.17
CA ARG A 68 1.37 6.82 15.83
C ARG A 68 2.47 6.89 14.78
N LEU A 69 2.33 6.04 13.77
CA LEU A 69 3.23 5.99 12.63
C LEU A 69 2.70 6.94 11.55
N LEU A 70 3.49 7.94 11.17
CA LEU A 70 3.20 8.88 10.09
C LEU A 70 4.13 8.60 8.91
N GLN A 71 3.62 8.70 7.69
CA GLN A 71 4.47 8.62 6.50
C GLN A 71 5.28 9.92 6.37
N SER A 72 6.59 9.81 6.21
CA SER A 72 7.48 10.94 5.93
C SER A 72 7.35 11.33 4.45
N ASP A 73 7.19 12.61 4.19
CA ASP A 73 7.19 13.19 2.85
C ASP A 73 8.60 13.21 2.22
N LYS A 74 9.63 13.23 3.07
CA LYS A 74 11.04 13.18 2.67
C LYS A 74 11.60 11.77 2.89
N GLU A 75 12.22 11.22 1.85
CA GLU A 75 12.97 9.95 1.85
C GLU A 75 12.16 8.64 2.01
N GLY A 76 10.83 8.66 1.93
CA GLY A 76 10.03 7.43 1.90
C GLY A 76 10.06 6.60 3.20
N GLY A 77 10.37 7.25 4.32
CA GLY A 77 10.38 6.64 5.66
C GLY A 77 9.08 6.83 6.44
N PHE A 78 9.12 6.40 7.70
CA PHE A 78 8.06 6.64 8.69
C PHE A 78 8.60 7.42 9.88
N VAL A 79 7.78 8.32 10.42
CA VAL A 79 8.06 9.08 11.63
C VAL A 79 7.11 8.63 12.72
N LEU A 80 7.64 8.39 13.92
CA LEU A 80 6.83 8.18 15.11
C LEU A 80 6.45 9.53 15.73
N ALA A 81 5.17 9.69 16.03
CA ALA A 81 4.64 10.87 16.72
C ALA A 81 3.75 10.44 17.87
N SER A 82 3.64 11.27 18.91
CA SER A 82 2.60 11.10 19.93
C SER A 82 1.22 11.27 19.30
N CYS A 83 0.20 10.73 19.96
CA CYS A 83 -1.19 10.91 19.52
C CYS A 83 -1.58 12.39 19.39
N ASP A 84 -1.12 13.27 20.29
CA ASP A 84 -1.41 14.71 20.21
C ASP A 84 -0.88 15.34 18.92
N VAL A 85 0.39 15.08 18.60
CA VAL A 85 1.04 15.60 17.38
C VAL A 85 0.42 14.98 16.13
N TYR A 86 0.03 13.71 16.21
CA TYR A 86 -0.69 13.04 15.14
C TYR A 86 -2.04 13.71 14.87
N ASN A 87 -2.84 13.95 15.91
CA ASN A 87 -4.16 14.57 15.80
C ASN A 87 -4.06 15.99 15.26
N GLU A 88 -3.12 16.80 15.78
CA GLU A 88 -2.90 18.16 15.28
C GLU A 88 -2.56 18.18 13.78
N LYS A 89 -1.71 17.26 13.33
CA LYS A 89 -1.37 17.12 11.90
C LYS A 89 -2.55 16.61 11.07
N ALA A 90 -3.33 15.67 11.60
CA ALA A 90 -4.53 15.15 10.95
C ALA A 90 -5.58 16.26 10.76
N ASP A 91 -5.83 17.05 11.79
CA ASP A 91 -6.77 18.17 11.74
C ASP A 91 -6.33 19.24 10.73
N LYS A 92 -5.04 19.59 10.70
CA LYS A 92 -4.48 20.48 9.68
C LYS A 92 -4.64 19.92 8.28
N ALA A 93 -4.39 18.63 8.09
CA ALA A 93 -4.55 17.97 6.80
C ALA A 93 -6.02 17.93 6.36
N ILE A 94 -6.95 17.68 7.27
CA ILE A 94 -8.39 17.70 7.04
C ILE A 94 -8.82 19.11 6.65
N ALA A 95 -8.47 20.12 7.45
CA ALA A 95 -8.85 21.51 7.20
C ALA A 95 -8.26 22.05 5.88
N GLY A 96 -7.06 21.60 5.50
CA GLY A 96 -6.40 22.00 4.26
C GLY A 96 -6.98 21.34 3.00
N ASN A 97 -7.42 20.07 3.10
CA ASN A 97 -7.86 19.29 1.94
C ASN A 97 -9.38 19.18 1.80
N LEU A 98 -10.12 19.32 2.91
CA LEU A 98 -11.57 19.20 2.93
C LEU A 98 -12.20 20.57 3.15
N LYS A 99 -13.08 20.96 2.24
CA LYS A 99 -13.88 22.17 2.39
C LYS A 99 -15.09 21.84 3.28
N PRO A 100 -15.38 22.63 4.33
CA PRO A 100 -16.60 22.46 5.11
C PRO A 100 -17.80 22.68 4.19
N VAL A 101 -18.75 21.74 4.22
CA VAL A 101 -19.97 21.86 3.42
C VAL A 101 -20.99 22.66 4.24
N THR A 102 -20.98 23.97 4.08
CA THR A 102 -21.88 24.89 4.80
C THR A 102 -23.31 24.89 4.23
N ASP A 103 -23.47 24.60 2.93
CA ASP A 103 -24.77 24.66 2.22
C ASP A 103 -25.23 23.29 1.71
N ALA A 104 -25.08 22.24 2.53
CA ALA A 104 -25.57 20.91 2.18
C ALA A 104 -27.09 20.84 2.35
N ASN A 105 -27.85 20.82 1.26
CA ASN A 105 -29.22 20.31 1.31
C ASN A 105 -29.17 18.79 1.50
N PRO A 106 -29.54 18.24 2.67
CA PRO A 106 -29.25 16.85 3.03
C PRO A 106 -29.86 15.84 2.06
N GLY A 107 -31.00 16.17 1.44
CA GLY A 107 -31.64 15.32 0.41
C GLY A 107 -30.82 15.19 -0.87
N LYS A 108 -30.22 16.29 -1.36
CA LYS A 108 -29.37 16.29 -2.56
C LYS A 108 -28.01 15.62 -2.28
N THR A 109 -27.44 15.85 -1.11
CA THR A 109 -26.18 15.22 -0.68
C THR A 109 -26.34 13.72 -0.50
N LYS A 110 -27.45 13.25 0.10
CA LYS A 110 -27.76 11.81 0.23
C LYS A 110 -27.94 11.14 -1.13
N SER A 111 -28.62 11.78 -2.07
CA SER A 111 -28.82 11.24 -3.43
C SER A 111 -27.49 11.12 -4.19
N ARG A 112 -26.63 12.15 -4.15
CA ARG A 112 -25.28 12.09 -4.75
C ARG A 112 -24.40 11.03 -4.09
N ALA A 113 -24.39 10.95 -2.76
CA ALA A 113 -23.59 9.97 -2.03
C ALA A 113 -24.03 8.54 -2.37
N SER A 114 -25.34 8.27 -2.38
CA SER A 114 -25.86 6.94 -2.74
C SER A 114 -25.70 6.60 -4.22
N GLY A 115 -25.57 7.59 -5.11
CA GLY A 115 -25.09 7.40 -6.49
C GLY A 115 -23.62 6.96 -6.54
N CYS A 116 -22.71 7.70 -5.89
CA CYS A 116 -21.29 7.36 -5.87
C CYS A 116 -21.00 5.99 -5.22
N VAL A 117 -21.76 5.61 -4.18
CA VAL A 117 -21.64 4.29 -3.51
C VAL A 117 -22.12 3.14 -4.41
N LYS A 118 -23.05 3.38 -5.34
CA LYS A 118 -23.50 2.37 -6.31
C LYS A 118 -22.55 2.23 -7.50
N GLU A 119 -21.83 3.29 -7.84
CA GLU A 119 -20.92 3.35 -8.98
C GLU A 119 -19.50 2.90 -8.62
N GLN A 120 -19.09 3.06 -7.35
CA GLN A 120 -17.93 2.39 -6.81
C GLN A 120 -18.31 0.97 -6.39
N VAL A 121 -17.79 -0.03 -7.11
CA VAL A 121 -17.72 -1.41 -6.60
C VAL A 121 -16.86 -1.36 -5.34
N LEU A 122 -17.51 -1.18 -4.18
CA LEU A 122 -16.81 -1.22 -2.90
C LEU A 122 -16.11 -2.58 -2.81
N PRO A 123 -14.78 -2.64 -2.68
CA PRO A 123 -14.12 -3.90 -2.39
C PRO A 123 -14.72 -4.40 -1.08
N SER A 124 -15.20 -5.64 -1.09
CA SER A 124 -15.80 -6.29 0.07
C SER A 124 -14.75 -6.39 1.17
N TRP A 125 -14.66 -5.36 2.01
CA TRP A 125 -13.94 -5.44 3.27
C TRP A 125 -14.77 -6.37 4.16
N GLN A 126 -14.49 -7.66 4.06
CA GLN A 126 -14.91 -8.65 5.05
C GLN A 126 -14.20 -8.27 6.34
N LEU A 127 -14.93 -7.60 7.23
CA LEU A 127 -14.55 -7.50 8.63
C LEU A 127 -14.57 -8.91 9.24
N PRO A 128 -13.57 -9.28 10.06
CA PRO A 128 -13.52 -10.57 10.73
C PRO A 128 -14.65 -10.75 11.75
#